data_AF-A0A8T4JPT4-F1
#
_entry.id   AF-A0A8T4JPT4-F1
#
_cell.length_a   1.000
_cell.length_b   1.000
_cell.length_c   1.000
_cell.angle_alpha   90.00
_cell.angle_beta   90.00
_cell.angle_gamma   90.00
#
_symmetry.space_group_name_H-M   'P 1'
#
loop_
_entity.id
_entity.type
_entity.pdbx_description
1 polymer ?
#
loop_
_entity_poly.entity_id
_entity_poly.type
_entity_poly.pdbx_seq_one_letter_code
_entity_poly.pdbx_strand_id
1 'polypeptide(L)'
;MEQDEFVILAILFFLFLRYVVYEAIMGIIQEIPKIPGRLNNLIHNLIFQLVMICIFLITLIYLNYKLHVYLLKIAKQKEERKKKIKQDKEYVEKYLNKDLEYLTSKELESFIEELGSDKFLESRFWNYKNEIKKKVKEAEAVLIKTKNKEKLEKIYEKNYELEKKVSELEGEKRDLEAKQRDIKQKIEEDLDIHDKKVFKKEDLSEKEIEVLKEEGFSQVNEYCILENKIIPVLVKQILNHSATHTFLVWNVKQLLLECLETEKIIDHDTRDADITFKIRSKKYAIEVETGSLLRKKKQLKDKIEFLKNRYGRRWMIVVSNRDLYKAYSKFGLCTQRRDMRKKLKKLMKI
;
A
#
# COMPACT_ATOMS: atom_id res chain seq x y z
N MET A 1 73.31 -16.32 8.80
CA MET A 1 74.56 -15.96 9.50
C MET A 1 74.22 -15.20 10.75
N GLU A 2 73.86 -15.97 11.77
CA GLU A 2 73.84 -15.46 13.13
C GLU A 2 75.24 -14.92 13.44
N GLN A 3 75.34 -13.86 14.23
CA GLN A 3 76.61 -13.25 14.60
C GLN A 3 77.63 -14.29 15.10
N ASP A 4 77.14 -15.38 15.67
CA ASP A 4 77.90 -16.48 16.22
C ASP A 4 78.72 -17.23 15.15
N GLU A 5 78.20 -17.40 13.94
CA GLU A 5 78.95 -18.04 12.84
C GLU A 5 80.15 -17.18 12.40
N PHE A 6 80.01 -15.86 12.45
CA PHE A 6 81.09 -14.93 12.06
C PHE A 6 82.18 -14.85 13.13
N VAL A 7 81.80 -14.93 14.41
CA VAL A 7 82.73 -14.96 15.54
C VAL A 7 83.49 -16.30 15.56
N ILE A 8 82.80 -17.41 15.32
CA ILE A 8 83.44 -18.73 15.23
C ILE A 8 84.44 -18.76 14.06
N LEU A 9 84.08 -18.22 12.88
CA LEU A 9 85.01 -18.15 11.75
C LEU A 9 86.24 -17.29 12.05
N ALA A 10 86.06 -16.17 12.75
CA ALA A 10 87.16 -15.28 13.11
C ALA A 10 88.10 -15.92 14.16
N ILE A 11 87.55 -16.63 15.14
CA ILE A 11 88.34 -17.38 16.14
C ILE A 11 89.11 -18.52 15.47
N LEU A 12 88.47 -19.27 14.57
CA LEU A 12 89.13 -20.34 13.82
C LEU A 12 90.24 -19.81 12.92
N PHE A 13 90.00 -18.69 12.23
CA PHE A 13 91.00 -18.04 11.39
C PHE A 13 92.20 -17.56 12.23
N PHE A 14 91.96 -17.02 13.43
CA PHE A 14 93.02 -16.57 14.33
C PHE A 14 93.84 -17.74 14.90
N LEU A 15 93.18 -18.84 15.29
CA LEU A 15 93.84 -20.05 15.76
C LEU A 15 94.67 -20.72 14.65
N PHE A 16 94.16 -20.74 13.43
CA PHE A 16 94.87 -21.23 12.26
C PHE A 16 96.11 -20.38 11.96
N LEU A 17 95.96 -19.05 11.98
CA LEU A 17 97.08 -18.12 11.78
C LEU A 17 98.17 -18.33 12.84
N ARG A 18 97.77 -18.50 14.11
CA ARG A 18 98.69 -18.79 15.22
C ARG A 18 99.45 -20.11 15.00
N TYR A 19 98.76 -21.15 14.53
CA TYR A 19 99.38 -22.45 14.25
C TYR A 19 100.40 -22.36 13.11
N VAL A 20 100.02 -21.75 11.98
CA VAL A 20 100.90 -21.60 10.81
C VAL A 20 102.14 -20.76 11.15
N VAL A 21 101.97 -19.70 11.95
CA VAL A 21 103.08 -18.88 12.45
C VAL A 21 103.98 -19.66 13.39
N TYR A 22 103.41 -20.48 14.29
CA TYR A 22 104.18 -21.30 15.23
C TYR A 22 105.04 -22.34 14.50
N GLU A 23 104.49 -23.04 13.52
CA GLU A 23 105.20 -24.01 12.69
C GLU A 23 106.32 -23.35 11.85
N ALA A 24 106.05 -22.18 11.28
CA ALA A 24 107.06 -21.41 10.55
C ALA A 24 108.22 -20.99 11.46
N ILE A 25 107.95 -20.61 12.71
CA ILE A 25 108.97 -20.26 13.71
C ILE A 25 109.77 -21.50 14.13
N MET A 26 109.12 -22.64 14.35
CA MET A 26 109.78 -23.87 14.77
C MET A 26 110.67 -24.48 13.68
N GLY A 27 110.26 -24.38 12.41
CA GLY A 27 111.10 -24.78 11.28
C GLY A 27 112.37 -23.94 11.11
N ILE A 28 112.31 -22.65 11.48
CA ILE A 28 113.46 -21.72 11.43
C ILE A 28 114.44 -21.99 12.58
N ILE A 29 113.97 -22.46 13.74
CA ILE A 29 114.80 -22.75 14.91
C ILE A 29 115.72 -23.96 14.68
N GLN A 30 115.38 -24.86 13.75
CA GLN A 30 116.10 -26.12 13.57
C GLN A 30 117.27 -26.09 12.55
N GLU A 31 117.46 -25.03 11.76
CA GLU A 31 118.17 -25.19 10.47
C GLU A 31 119.31 -24.20 10.13
N ILE A 32 119.86 -23.36 11.02
CA ILE A 32 120.89 -22.38 10.55
C ILE A 32 122.18 -22.28 11.38
N PRO A 33 123.22 -23.05 11.00
CA PRO A 33 124.62 -22.69 11.20
C PRO A 33 125.31 -22.26 9.89
N LYS A 34 126.03 -21.11 9.95
CA LYS A 34 127.17 -20.70 9.09
C LYS A 34 126.93 -19.98 7.74
N ILE A 35 126.11 -18.93 7.79
CA ILE A 35 126.36 -17.57 7.21
C ILE A 35 126.38 -16.63 8.44
N PRO A 36 126.92 -15.38 8.50
CA PRO A 36 126.70 -14.51 9.68
C PRO A 36 125.20 -14.23 9.88
N GLY A 37 124.52 -15.16 10.54
CA GLY A 37 123.09 -15.44 10.43
C GLY A 37 122.20 -14.37 11.04
N ARG A 38 122.78 -13.37 11.70
CA ARG A 38 122.01 -12.25 12.25
C ARG A 38 121.40 -11.36 11.17
N LEU A 39 122.13 -11.07 10.08
CA LEU A 39 121.65 -10.09 9.09
C LEU A 39 120.56 -10.66 8.15
N ASN A 40 120.75 -11.89 7.65
CA ASN A 40 119.76 -12.50 6.76
C ASN A 40 118.46 -12.84 7.51
N ASN A 41 118.56 -13.30 8.77
CA ASN A 41 117.40 -13.52 9.63
C ASN A 41 116.69 -12.19 9.97
N LEU A 42 117.44 -11.10 10.19
CA LEU A 42 116.85 -9.77 10.37
C LEU A 42 116.06 -9.33 9.15
N ILE A 43 116.64 -9.44 7.94
CA ILE A 43 115.98 -9.04 6.69
C ILE A 43 114.73 -9.90 6.42
N HIS A 44 114.83 -11.22 6.55
CA HIS A 44 113.67 -12.11 6.35
C HIS A 44 112.58 -11.91 7.40
N ASN A 45 112.92 -11.74 8.68
CA ASN A 45 111.94 -11.42 9.72
C ASN A 45 111.27 -10.06 9.46
N LEU A 46 112.03 -9.07 8.99
CA LEU A 46 111.48 -7.75 8.67
C LEU A 46 110.51 -7.83 7.49
N ILE A 47 110.87 -8.56 6.42
CA ILE A 47 110.01 -8.79 5.26
C ILE A 47 108.74 -9.55 5.68
N PHE A 48 108.87 -10.60 6.50
CA PHE A 48 107.72 -11.36 6.98
C PHE A 48 106.79 -10.51 7.86
N GLN A 49 107.35 -9.73 8.80
CA GLN A 49 106.59 -8.78 9.60
C GLN A 49 105.87 -7.74 8.73
N LEU A 50 106.53 -7.21 7.71
CA LEU A 50 105.90 -6.28 6.75
C LEU A 50 104.75 -6.94 5.99
N VAL A 51 104.91 -8.19 5.53
CA VAL A 51 103.84 -8.93 4.85
C VAL A 51 102.64 -9.18 5.80
N MET A 52 102.89 -9.60 7.04
CA MET A 52 101.84 -9.82 8.03
C MET A 52 101.11 -8.51 8.39
N ILE A 53 101.84 -7.40 8.52
CA ILE A 53 101.26 -6.07 8.71
C ILE A 53 100.39 -5.69 7.50
N CYS A 54 100.87 -5.91 6.27
CA CYS A 54 100.07 -5.65 5.06
C CYS A 54 98.79 -6.49 5.01
N ILE A 55 98.85 -7.80 5.29
CA ILE A 55 97.67 -8.68 5.33
C ILE A 55 96.70 -8.23 6.41
N PHE A 56 97.21 -7.88 7.60
CA PHE A 56 96.39 -7.36 8.69
C PHE A 56 95.70 -6.05 8.30
N LEU A 57 96.42 -5.10 7.69
CA LEU A 57 95.87 -3.84 7.22
C LEU A 57 94.80 -4.06 6.15
N ILE A 58 95.03 -4.94 5.17
CA ILE A 58 94.04 -5.28 4.13
C ILE A 58 92.78 -5.89 4.77
N THR A 59 92.96 -6.80 5.73
CA THR A 59 91.84 -7.43 6.46
C THR A 59 91.05 -6.40 7.26
N LEU A 60 91.74 -5.48 7.93
CA LEU A 60 91.14 -4.38 8.70
C LEU A 60 90.34 -3.46 7.78
N ILE A 61 90.90 -3.07 6.63
CA ILE A 61 90.23 -2.24 5.61
C ILE A 61 88.98 -2.95 5.09
N TYR A 62 89.07 -4.25 4.75
CA TYR A 62 87.94 -5.03 4.28
C TYR A 62 86.83 -5.17 5.33
N LEU A 63 87.18 -5.46 6.59
CA LEU A 63 86.22 -5.54 7.69
C LEU A 63 85.53 -4.19 7.94
N ASN A 64 86.29 -3.08 7.89
CA ASN A 64 85.75 -1.74 8.06
C ASN A 64 84.80 -1.37 6.91
N TYR A 65 85.16 -1.70 5.66
CA TYR A 65 84.28 -1.56 4.50
C TYR A 65 82.98 -2.36 4.67
N LYS A 66 83.06 -3.63 5.07
CA LYS A 66 81.88 -4.48 5.27
C LYS A 66 80.98 -3.98 6.40
N LEU A 67 81.58 -3.50 7.50
CA LEU A 67 80.86 -2.85 8.59
C LEU A 67 80.15 -1.58 8.11
N HIS A 68 80.82 -0.74 7.32
CA HIS A 68 80.23 0.47 6.75
C HIS A 68 79.03 0.16 5.85
N VAL A 69 79.15 -0.82 4.94
CA VAL A 69 78.05 -1.28 4.07
C VAL A 69 76.87 -1.82 4.90
N TYR A 70 77.15 -2.59 5.95
CA TYR A 70 76.13 -3.10 6.86
C TYR A 70 75.40 -1.96 7.59
N LEU A 71 76.13 -0.97 8.12
CA LEU A 71 75.55 0.20 8.77
C LEU A 71 74.71 1.04 7.80
N LEU A 72 75.17 1.25 6.57
CA LEU A 72 74.39 1.92 5.51
C LEU A 72 73.09 1.16 5.20
N LYS A 73 73.13 -0.18 5.12
CA LYS A 73 71.94 -1.00 4.90
C LYS A 73 70.94 -0.86 6.05
N ILE A 74 71.40 -0.86 7.30
CA ILE A 74 70.55 -0.62 8.47
C ILE A 74 69.96 0.79 8.44
N ALA A 75 70.77 1.80 8.14
CA ALA A 75 70.33 3.19 8.07
C ALA A 75 69.23 3.37 7.01
N LYS A 76 69.43 2.81 5.81
CA LYS A 76 68.45 2.81 4.72
C LYS A 76 67.15 2.10 5.13
N GLN A 77 67.24 0.91 5.75
CA GLN A 77 66.06 0.21 6.26
C GLN A 77 65.34 1.00 7.36
N LYS A 78 66.06 1.70 8.24
CA LYS A 78 65.46 2.59 9.24
C LYS A 78 64.76 3.79 8.59
N GLU A 79 65.34 4.37 7.54
CA GLU A 79 64.73 5.49 6.81
C GLU A 79 63.47 5.06 6.05
N GLU A 80 63.51 3.93 5.36
CA GLU A 80 62.35 3.34 4.67
C GLU A 80 61.23 3.01 5.66
N ARG A 81 61.57 2.44 6.83
CA ARG A 81 60.60 2.23 7.92
C ARG A 81 60.01 3.54 8.41
N LYS A 82 60.82 4.59 8.61
CA LYS A 82 60.33 5.92 9.02
C LYS A 82 59.39 6.53 7.97
N LYS A 83 59.74 6.46 6.69
CA LYS A 83 58.89 6.95 5.59
C LYS A 83 57.56 6.20 5.55
N LYS A 84 57.60 4.87 5.67
CA LYS A 84 56.40 4.03 5.74
C LYS A 84 55.52 4.36 6.95
N ILE A 85 56.11 4.49 8.14
CA ILE A 85 55.39 4.91 9.36
C ILE A 85 54.75 6.29 9.18
N LYS A 86 55.43 7.23 8.51
CA LYS A 86 54.88 8.56 8.22
C LYS A 86 53.68 8.49 7.27
N GLN A 87 53.80 7.73 6.18
CA GLN A 87 52.70 7.52 5.23
C GLN A 87 51.50 6.83 5.88
N ASP A 88 51.76 5.78 6.67
CA ASP A 88 50.76 5.05 7.45
C ASP A 88 50.04 5.99 8.44
N LYS A 89 50.79 6.90 9.10
CA LYS A 89 50.23 7.92 9.99
C LYS A 89 49.34 8.94 9.24
N GLU A 90 49.82 9.51 8.14
CA GLU A 90 49.04 10.46 7.33
C GLU A 90 47.76 9.81 6.79
N TYR A 91 47.84 8.54 6.40
CA TYR A 91 46.69 7.75 5.96
C TYR A 91 45.65 7.59 7.08
N VAL A 92 46.05 7.21 8.29
CA VAL A 92 45.11 7.09 9.43
C VAL A 92 44.52 8.44 9.82
N GLU A 93 45.32 9.50 9.88
CA GLU A 93 44.85 10.85 10.20
C GLU A 93 43.81 11.33 9.18
N LYS A 94 43.99 11.03 7.89
CA LYS A 94 42.99 11.34 6.85
C LYS A 94 41.64 10.67 7.13
N TYR A 95 41.63 9.42 7.58
CA TYR A 95 40.39 8.70 7.92
C TYR A 95 39.76 9.21 9.22
N LEU A 96 40.57 9.47 10.26
CA LEU A 96 40.09 9.99 11.54
C LEU A 96 39.49 11.40 11.40
N ASN A 97 40.05 12.23 10.52
CA ASN A 97 39.58 13.58 10.25
C ASN A 97 38.48 13.67 9.18
N LYS A 98 38.04 12.54 8.61
CA LYS A 98 36.96 12.54 7.62
C LYS A 98 35.66 13.00 8.29
N ASP A 99 35.00 13.96 7.65
CA ASP A 99 33.68 14.43 8.07
C ASP A 99 32.62 13.38 7.71
N LEU A 100 31.87 12.95 8.73
CA LEU A 100 30.89 11.89 8.61
C LEU A 100 29.50 12.43 8.21
N GLU A 101 29.25 13.73 8.42
CA GLU A 101 27.92 14.33 8.22
C GLU A 101 27.51 14.39 6.74
N TYR A 102 28.48 14.40 5.83
CA TYR A 102 28.25 14.47 4.39
C TYR A 102 28.22 13.10 3.69
N LEU A 103 28.36 12.00 4.43
CA LEU A 103 28.38 10.66 3.86
C LEU A 103 26.97 10.07 3.79
N THR A 104 26.66 9.46 2.65
CA THR A 104 25.45 8.65 2.48
C THR A 104 25.50 7.40 3.36
N SER A 105 24.35 6.76 3.61
CA SER A 105 24.30 5.51 4.39
C SER A 105 25.24 4.43 3.83
N LYS A 106 25.31 4.30 2.50
CA LYS A 106 26.18 3.35 1.80
C LYS A 106 27.66 3.69 1.95
N GLU A 107 28.03 4.97 1.89
CA GLU A 107 29.41 5.41 2.10
C GLU A 107 29.85 5.22 3.55
N LEU A 108 28.95 5.41 4.52
CA LEU A 108 29.20 5.13 5.94
C LEU A 108 29.40 3.64 6.20
N GLU A 109 28.62 2.76 5.58
CA GLU A 109 28.83 1.31 5.65
C GLU A 109 30.22 0.91 5.12
N SER A 110 30.58 1.39 3.93
CA SER A 110 31.90 1.15 3.34
C SER A 110 33.02 1.72 4.21
N PHE A 111 32.81 2.89 4.83
CA PHE A 111 33.79 3.51 5.71
C PHE A 111 33.99 2.72 7.01
N ILE A 112 32.92 2.20 7.61
CA ILE A 112 32.97 1.32 8.79
C ILE A 112 33.65 0.00 8.44
N GLU A 113 33.34 -0.60 7.30
CA GLU A 113 33.95 -1.84 6.82
C GLU A 113 35.45 -1.65 6.57
N GLU A 114 35.86 -0.57 5.93
CA GLU A 114 37.27 -0.23 5.70
C GLU A 114 38.03 -0.07 7.02
N LEU A 115 37.48 0.68 7.99
CA LEU A 115 38.10 0.88 9.32
C LEU A 115 38.11 -0.39 10.18
N GLY A 116 37.11 -1.27 10.00
CA GLY A 116 37.00 -2.55 10.69
C GLY A 116 37.84 -3.66 10.08
N SER A 117 38.36 -3.46 8.86
CA SER A 117 39.17 -4.45 8.17
C SER A 117 40.46 -4.79 8.93
N ASP A 118 40.91 -6.04 8.81
CA ASP A 118 42.15 -6.53 9.45
C ASP A 118 43.38 -5.65 9.12
N LYS A 119 43.34 -4.97 7.97
CA LYS A 119 44.38 -4.05 7.51
C LYS A 119 44.63 -2.88 8.48
N PHE A 120 43.57 -2.38 9.12
CA PHE A 120 43.67 -1.33 10.15
C PHE A 120 43.94 -1.91 11.55
N LEU A 121 43.67 -3.20 11.75
CA LEU A 121 43.91 -3.91 13.02
C LEU A 121 45.32 -4.52 13.11
N GLU A 122 46.10 -4.51 12.03
CA GLU A 122 47.50 -4.91 12.04
C GLU A 122 48.31 -4.13 13.10
N SER A 123 49.34 -4.78 13.67
CA SER A 123 50.17 -4.26 14.76
C SER A 123 50.78 -2.86 14.52
N ARG A 124 50.84 -2.43 13.26
CA ARG A 124 51.41 -1.14 12.84
C ARG A 124 50.58 0.07 13.27
N PHE A 125 49.29 -0.11 13.55
CA PHE A 125 48.38 0.99 13.95
C PHE A 125 47.98 0.95 15.42
N TRP A 126 48.68 0.17 16.25
CA TRP A 126 48.28 -0.04 17.65
C TRP A 126 48.14 1.25 18.45
N ASN A 127 48.96 2.27 18.13
CA ASN A 127 48.90 3.58 18.76
C ASN A 127 47.59 4.35 18.48
N TYR A 128 46.85 4.01 17.42
CA TYR A 128 45.59 4.66 17.02
C TYR A 128 44.35 3.80 17.31
N LYS A 129 44.52 2.64 17.96
CA LYS A 129 43.45 1.65 18.14
C LYS A 129 42.22 2.24 18.83
N ASN A 130 42.43 3.13 19.80
CA ASN A 130 41.35 3.76 20.55
C ASN A 130 40.64 4.83 19.73
N GLU A 131 41.38 5.67 18.98
CA GLU A 131 40.80 6.67 18.09
C GLU A 131 40.00 6.01 16.96
N ILE A 132 40.51 4.94 16.35
CA ILE A 132 39.81 4.18 15.31
C ILE A 132 38.51 3.61 15.87
N LYS A 133 38.57 2.94 17.04
CA LYS A 133 37.38 2.39 17.70
C LYS A 133 36.35 3.46 18.04
N LYS A 134 36.80 4.66 18.45
CA LYS A 134 35.92 5.80 18.70
C LYS A 134 35.26 6.27 17.40
N LYS A 135 36.04 6.45 16.33
CA LYS A 135 35.56 6.90 15.03
C LYS A 135 34.57 5.92 14.39
N VAL A 136 34.79 4.61 14.53
CA VAL A 136 33.84 3.57 14.10
C VAL A 136 32.51 3.73 14.81
N LYS A 137 32.51 3.91 16.14
CA LYS A 137 31.26 4.14 16.90
C LYS A 137 30.56 5.44 16.50
N GLU A 138 31.33 6.50 16.22
CA GLU A 138 30.78 7.76 15.70
C GLU A 138 30.12 7.53 14.33
N ALA A 139 30.78 6.81 13.42
CA ALA A 139 30.24 6.46 12.11
C ALA A 139 29.00 5.57 12.19
N GLU A 140 28.97 4.58 13.08
CA GLU A 140 27.79 3.74 13.35
C GLU A 140 26.61 4.57 13.84
N ALA A 141 26.85 5.53 14.76
CA ALA A 141 25.80 6.41 15.26
C ALA A 141 25.25 7.33 14.16
N VAL A 142 26.11 7.88 13.31
CA VAL A 142 25.69 8.68 12.14
C VAL A 142 24.94 7.81 11.14
N LEU A 143 25.40 6.59 10.86
CA LEU A 143 24.75 5.64 9.95
C LEU A 143 23.31 5.35 10.37
N ILE A 144 23.06 5.10 11.67
CA ILE A 144 21.71 4.88 12.19
C ILE A 144 20.83 6.11 11.96
N LYS A 145 21.34 7.31 12.23
CA LYS A 145 20.61 8.56 12.00
C LYS A 145 20.28 8.76 10.51
N THR A 146 21.26 8.57 9.62
CA THR A 146 21.09 8.71 8.17
C THR A 146 20.09 7.68 7.63
N LYS A 147 20.19 6.41 8.03
CA LYS A 147 19.22 5.36 7.64
C LYS A 147 17.80 5.68 8.10
N ASN A 148 17.65 6.19 9.32
CA ASN A 148 16.34 6.60 9.83
C ASN A 148 15.76 7.78 9.04
N LYS A 149 16.60 8.76 8.66
CA LYS A 149 16.21 9.88 7.82
C LYS A 149 15.76 9.42 6.43
N GLU A 150 16.54 8.58 5.76
CA GLU A 150 16.19 8.01 4.45
C GLU A 150 14.90 7.19 4.52
N LYS A 151 14.71 6.39 5.58
CA LYS A 151 13.47 5.64 5.80
C LYS A 151 12.27 6.58 5.99
N LEU A 152 12.46 7.68 6.72
CA LEU A 152 11.42 8.68 6.95
C LEU A 152 11.04 9.41 5.65
N GLU A 153 12.02 9.80 4.83
CA GLU A 153 11.80 10.39 3.50
C GLU A 153 10.98 9.45 2.60
N LYS A 154 11.34 8.16 2.53
CA LYS A 154 10.57 7.16 1.78
C LYS A 154 9.13 7.00 2.28
N ILE A 155 8.91 7.12 3.59
CA ILE A 155 7.55 7.09 4.17
C ILE A 155 6.77 8.34 3.75
N TYR A 156 7.39 9.52 3.76
CA TYR A 156 6.75 10.76 3.30
C TYR A 156 6.39 10.71 1.82
N GLU A 157 7.30 10.26 0.95
CA GLU A 157 7.03 10.09 -0.48
C GLU A 157 5.85 9.15 -0.71
N LYS A 158 5.84 7.99 -0.03
CA LYS A 158 4.75 7.03 -0.13
C LYS A 158 3.42 7.58 0.38
N ASN A 159 3.43 8.34 1.48
CA ASN A 159 2.22 8.95 2.01
C ASN A 159 1.66 9.99 1.03
N TYR A 160 2.53 10.82 0.43
CA TYR A 160 2.14 11.78 -0.58
C TYR A 160 1.50 11.11 -1.82
N GLU A 161 2.08 10.02 -2.31
CA GLU A 161 1.50 9.24 -3.40
C GLU A 161 0.13 8.65 -3.04
N LEU A 162 -0.03 8.16 -1.81
CA LEU A 162 -1.30 7.63 -1.32
C LEU A 162 -2.37 8.72 -1.20
N GLU A 163 -2.02 9.89 -0.67
CA GLU A 163 -2.93 11.04 -0.58
C GLU A 163 -3.43 11.47 -1.96
N LYS A 164 -2.53 11.54 -2.94
CA LYS A 164 -2.90 11.82 -4.33
C LYS A 164 -3.90 10.80 -4.88
N LYS A 165 -3.63 9.50 -4.67
CA LYS A 165 -4.52 8.42 -5.12
C LYS A 165 -5.89 8.45 -4.44
N VAL A 166 -5.95 8.81 -3.15
CA VAL A 166 -7.22 8.99 -2.44
C VAL A 166 -8.02 10.14 -3.05
N SER A 167 -7.38 11.27 -3.32
CA SER A 167 -8.03 12.42 -3.96
C SER A 167 -8.57 12.09 -5.36
N GLU A 168 -7.86 11.28 -6.15
CA GLU A 168 -8.31 10.83 -7.47
C GLU A 168 -9.56 9.93 -7.35
N LEU A 169 -9.55 8.94 -6.46
CA LEU A 169 -10.69 8.05 -6.21
C LEU A 169 -11.92 8.78 -5.67
N GLU A 170 -11.74 9.81 -4.85
CA GLU A 170 -12.83 10.67 -4.38
C GLU A 170 -13.44 11.51 -5.52
N GLY A 171 -12.65 11.87 -6.53
CA GLY A 171 -13.13 12.48 -7.77
C GLY A 171 -14.03 11.50 -8.54
N GLU A 172 -13.51 10.30 -8.84
CA GLU A 172 -14.24 9.27 -9.59
C GLU A 172 -15.55 8.87 -8.91
N LYS A 173 -15.54 8.74 -7.57
CA LYS A 173 -16.74 8.45 -6.79
C LYS A 173 -17.83 9.52 -6.98
N ARG A 174 -17.46 10.80 -6.91
CA ARG A 174 -18.40 11.92 -7.11
C ARG A 174 -19.00 11.92 -8.51
N ASP A 175 -18.20 11.63 -9.53
CA ASP A 175 -18.67 11.54 -10.91
C ASP A 175 -19.65 10.38 -11.14
N LEU A 176 -19.39 9.23 -10.51
CA LEU A 176 -20.30 8.09 -10.55
C LEU A 176 -21.62 8.38 -9.83
N GLU A 177 -21.57 9.02 -8.67
CA GLU A 177 -22.77 9.45 -7.94
C GLU A 177 -23.60 10.47 -8.74
N ALA A 178 -22.96 11.42 -9.42
CA ALA A 178 -23.64 12.36 -10.30
C ALA A 178 -24.35 11.64 -11.45
N LYS A 179 -23.64 10.73 -12.15
CA LYS A 179 -24.23 9.92 -13.22
C LYS A 179 -25.41 9.06 -12.74
N GLN A 180 -25.33 8.51 -11.53
CA GLN A 180 -26.44 7.75 -10.95
C GLN A 180 -27.66 8.63 -10.67
N ARG A 181 -27.45 9.86 -10.15
CA ARG A 181 -28.54 10.84 -9.96
C ARG A 181 -29.19 11.23 -11.28
N ASP A 182 -28.39 11.50 -12.31
CA ASP A 182 -28.90 11.87 -13.63
C ASP A 182 -29.73 10.74 -14.25
N ILE A 183 -29.26 9.49 -14.12
CA ILE A 183 -30.01 8.31 -14.57
C ILE A 183 -31.32 8.15 -13.79
N LYS A 184 -31.28 8.31 -12.46
CA LYS A 184 -32.47 8.23 -11.61
C LYS A 184 -33.49 9.30 -12.00
N GLN A 185 -33.08 10.56 -12.09
CA GLN A 185 -33.96 11.67 -12.48
C GLN A 185 -34.59 11.43 -13.85
N LYS A 186 -33.80 10.98 -14.83
CA LYS A 186 -34.32 10.65 -16.16
C LYS A 186 -35.40 9.55 -16.11
N ILE A 187 -35.17 8.50 -15.32
CA ILE A 187 -36.17 7.44 -15.12
C ILE A 187 -37.45 7.99 -14.48
N GLU A 188 -37.33 8.87 -13.49
CA GLU A 188 -38.48 9.49 -12.82
C GLU A 188 -39.31 10.34 -13.79
N GLU A 189 -38.64 11.10 -14.64
CA GLU A 189 -39.25 11.91 -15.70
C GLU A 189 -39.92 11.03 -16.78
N ASP A 190 -39.22 10.02 -17.29
CA ASP A 190 -39.72 9.11 -18.34
C ASP A 190 -40.96 8.32 -17.87
N LEU A 191 -40.97 7.89 -16.60
CA LEU A 191 -42.08 7.13 -16.02
C LEU A 191 -43.24 8.02 -15.57
N ASP A 192 -43.01 9.32 -15.36
CA ASP A 192 -43.99 10.24 -14.79
C ASP A 192 -44.51 9.76 -13.42
N ILE A 193 -43.58 9.55 -12.49
CA ILE A 193 -43.83 8.92 -11.19
C ILE A 193 -44.69 9.75 -10.23
N HIS A 194 -44.86 11.05 -10.53
CA HIS A 194 -45.65 11.97 -9.73
C HIS A 194 -47.15 11.85 -10.04
N ASP A 195 -47.50 11.63 -11.31
CA ASP A 195 -48.89 11.52 -11.74
C ASP A 195 -49.37 10.06 -11.81
N LYS A 196 -48.46 9.11 -12.08
CA LYS A 196 -48.80 7.68 -12.16
C LYS A 196 -48.64 6.95 -10.84
N LYS A 197 -49.74 6.35 -10.39
CA LYS A 197 -49.85 5.62 -9.11
C LYS A 197 -49.57 4.12 -9.24
N VAL A 198 -49.66 3.57 -10.45
CA VAL A 198 -49.60 2.14 -10.74
C VAL A 198 -48.78 1.90 -12.01
N PHE A 199 -47.82 0.97 -11.93
CA PHE A 199 -47.04 0.48 -13.06
C PHE A 199 -47.16 -1.05 -13.14
N LYS A 200 -47.31 -1.59 -14.34
CA LYS A 200 -47.21 -3.05 -14.52
C LYS A 200 -45.75 -3.45 -14.54
N LYS A 201 -45.42 -4.55 -13.84
CA LYS A 201 -44.02 -5.00 -13.76
C LYS A 201 -43.47 -5.47 -15.11
N GLU A 202 -44.33 -5.99 -15.99
CA GLU A 202 -43.94 -6.47 -17.32
C GLU A 202 -43.47 -5.36 -18.27
N ASP A 203 -43.87 -4.11 -18.00
CA ASP A 203 -43.54 -2.93 -18.81
C ASP A 203 -42.29 -2.18 -18.29
N LEU A 204 -41.61 -2.73 -17.28
CA LEU A 204 -40.50 -2.06 -16.59
C LEU A 204 -39.21 -2.88 -16.65
N SER A 205 -38.10 -2.18 -16.83
CA SER A 205 -36.74 -2.70 -16.63
C SER A 205 -36.41 -2.85 -15.14
N GLU A 206 -35.35 -3.60 -14.84
CA GLU A 206 -34.92 -3.82 -13.45
C GLU A 206 -34.52 -2.52 -12.74
N LYS A 207 -33.86 -1.60 -13.46
CA LYS A 207 -33.46 -0.29 -12.92
C LYS A 207 -34.68 0.59 -12.61
N GLU A 208 -35.68 0.59 -13.48
CA GLU A 208 -36.94 1.32 -13.23
C GLU A 208 -37.68 0.75 -12.02
N ILE A 209 -37.70 -0.57 -11.85
CA ILE A 209 -38.28 -1.22 -10.67
C ILE A 209 -37.54 -0.81 -9.39
N GLU A 210 -36.21 -0.72 -9.44
CA GLU A 210 -35.39 -0.26 -8.30
C GLU A 210 -35.71 1.20 -7.94
N VAL A 211 -35.70 2.11 -8.91
CA VAL A 211 -36.07 3.53 -8.71
C VAL A 211 -37.48 3.66 -8.13
N LEU A 212 -38.47 2.94 -8.69
CA LEU A 212 -39.85 2.97 -8.16
C LEU A 212 -39.93 2.48 -6.71
N LYS A 213 -39.15 1.46 -6.33
CA LYS A 213 -39.12 0.98 -4.93
C LYS A 213 -38.52 2.01 -3.98
N GLU A 214 -37.46 2.70 -4.38
CA GLU A 214 -36.88 3.82 -3.62
C GLU A 214 -37.91 4.94 -3.41
N GLU A 215 -38.73 5.20 -4.44
CA GLU A 215 -39.82 6.19 -4.42
C GLU A 215 -41.10 5.69 -3.70
N GLY A 216 -40.99 4.59 -2.95
CA GLY A 216 -42.04 4.08 -2.07
C GLY A 216 -43.12 3.24 -2.76
N PHE A 217 -42.89 2.78 -3.99
CA PHE A 217 -43.82 1.85 -4.64
C PHE A 217 -43.67 0.44 -4.04
N SER A 218 -44.81 -0.18 -3.75
CA SER A 218 -44.88 -1.54 -3.23
C SER A 218 -45.27 -2.52 -4.35
N GLN A 219 -44.51 -3.62 -4.48
CA GLN A 219 -44.82 -4.67 -5.45
C GLN A 219 -45.93 -5.58 -4.89
N VAL A 220 -47.03 -5.72 -5.61
CA VAL A 220 -48.16 -6.58 -5.25
C VAL A 220 -48.64 -7.41 -6.44
N ASN A 221 -49.30 -8.54 -6.17
CA ASN A 221 -49.93 -9.36 -7.19
C ASN A 221 -51.44 -9.17 -7.07
N GLU A 222 -52.05 -8.52 -8.06
CA GLU A 222 -53.46 -8.14 -7.99
C GLU A 222 -54.24 -8.60 -9.23
N TYR A 223 -55.52 -8.91 -9.02
CA TYR A 223 -56.41 -9.30 -10.11
C TYR A 223 -56.78 -8.11 -10.99
N CYS A 224 -56.35 -8.12 -12.25
CA CYS A 224 -56.68 -7.11 -13.24
C CYS A 224 -58.03 -7.39 -13.91
N ILE A 225 -58.96 -6.45 -13.87
CA ILE A 225 -60.31 -6.62 -14.43
C ILE A 225 -60.26 -6.64 -15.96
N LEU A 226 -59.37 -5.86 -16.56
CA LEU A 226 -59.15 -5.79 -18.00
C LEU A 226 -58.61 -7.10 -18.56
N GLU A 227 -57.57 -7.65 -17.93
CA GLU A 227 -56.86 -8.85 -18.41
C GLU A 227 -57.42 -10.16 -17.85
N ASN A 228 -58.34 -10.08 -16.89
CA ASN A 228 -59.00 -11.22 -16.27
C ASN A 228 -58.01 -12.25 -15.64
N LYS A 229 -56.82 -11.78 -15.21
CA LYS A 229 -55.77 -12.58 -14.56
C LYS A 229 -55.12 -11.79 -13.41
N ILE A 230 -54.37 -12.48 -12.55
CA ILE A 230 -53.52 -11.84 -11.54
C ILE A 230 -52.23 -11.39 -12.22
N ILE A 231 -51.86 -10.12 -12.03
CA ILE A 231 -50.64 -9.54 -12.60
C ILE A 231 -49.75 -8.93 -11.50
N PRO A 232 -48.41 -8.98 -11.67
CA PRO A 232 -47.48 -8.27 -10.81
C PRO A 232 -47.46 -6.77 -11.16
N VAL A 233 -47.66 -5.91 -10.16
CA VAL A 233 -47.72 -4.46 -10.32
C VAL A 233 -46.95 -3.76 -9.21
N LEU A 234 -46.43 -2.58 -9.50
CA LEU A 234 -45.87 -1.64 -8.51
C LEU A 234 -46.89 -0.54 -8.26
N VAL A 235 -47.21 -0.31 -6.97
CA VAL A 235 -48.27 0.62 -6.56
C VAL A 235 -47.75 1.58 -5.50
N LYS A 236 -47.88 2.89 -5.76
CA LYS A 236 -47.62 3.94 -4.77
C LYS A 236 -48.82 4.05 -3.84
N GLN A 237 -48.61 3.79 -2.55
CA GLN A 237 -49.68 3.97 -1.56
C GLN A 237 -49.92 5.46 -1.35
N ILE A 238 -51.19 5.85 -1.36
CA ILE A 238 -51.61 7.23 -1.13
C ILE A 238 -52.37 7.28 0.17
N LEU A 239 -52.00 8.21 1.05
CA LEU A 239 -52.62 8.40 2.36
C LEU A 239 -52.63 7.07 3.15
N ASN A 240 -53.79 6.69 3.67
CA ASN A 240 -54.01 5.46 4.44
C ASN A 240 -54.64 4.33 3.60
N HIS A 241 -54.58 4.42 2.27
CA HIS A 241 -55.12 3.38 1.38
C HIS A 241 -54.09 2.27 1.16
N SER A 242 -54.54 1.02 1.26
CA SER A 242 -53.69 -0.13 0.93
C SER A 242 -53.37 -0.17 -0.57
N ALA A 243 -52.24 -0.75 -0.94
CA ALA A 243 -51.87 -0.98 -2.35
C ALA A 243 -53.00 -1.67 -3.14
N THR A 244 -53.67 -2.65 -2.53
CA THR A 244 -54.85 -3.34 -3.08
C THR A 244 -56.01 -2.40 -3.40
N HIS A 245 -56.31 -1.44 -2.52
CA HIS A 245 -57.37 -0.45 -2.75
C HIS A 245 -56.98 0.47 -3.92
N THR A 246 -55.78 1.06 -3.85
CA THR A 246 -55.25 1.98 -4.87
C THR A 246 -55.21 1.33 -6.25
N PHE A 247 -54.72 0.08 -6.34
CA PHE A 247 -54.73 -0.67 -7.59
C PHE A 247 -56.14 -0.92 -8.11
N LEU A 248 -57.09 -1.28 -7.24
CA LEU A 248 -58.47 -1.57 -7.64
C LEU A 248 -59.19 -0.30 -8.13
N VAL A 249 -58.99 0.85 -7.49
CA VAL A 249 -59.48 2.15 -7.98
C VAL A 249 -58.90 2.45 -9.36
N TRP A 250 -57.58 2.34 -9.53
CA TRP A 250 -56.93 2.51 -10.83
C TRP A 250 -57.50 1.56 -11.90
N ASN A 251 -57.66 0.28 -11.58
CA ASN A 251 -58.15 -0.72 -12.52
C ASN A 251 -59.60 -0.45 -12.98
N VAL A 252 -60.45 -0.02 -12.05
CA VAL A 252 -61.83 0.40 -12.36
C VAL A 252 -61.83 1.65 -13.23
N LYS A 253 -60.95 2.63 -12.97
CA LYS A 253 -60.78 3.83 -13.81
C LYS A 253 -60.37 3.46 -15.23
N GLN A 254 -59.41 2.54 -15.39
CA GLN A 254 -58.99 2.06 -16.72
C GLN A 254 -60.13 1.34 -17.46
N LEU A 255 -60.90 0.49 -16.78
CA LEU A 255 -62.09 -0.14 -17.38
C LEU A 255 -63.15 0.89 -17.80
N LEU A 256 -63.36 1.93 -17.00
CA LEU A 256 -64.28 3.01 -17.36
C LEU A 256 -63.80 3.78 -18.60
N LEU A 257 -62.50 4.08 -18.71
CA LEU A 257 -61.91 4.75 -19.88
C LEU A 257 -62.07 3.89 -21.15
N GLU A 258 -61.91 2.57 -21.05
CA GLU A 258 -62.15 1.65 -22.17
C GLU A 258 -63.64 1.59 -22.56
N CYS A 259 -64.55 1.67 -21.57
CA CYS A 259 -65.99 1.57 -21.82
C CYS A 259 -66.64 2.91 -22.21
N LEU A 260 -66.02 4.04 -21.85
CA LEU A 260 -66.58 5.38 -22.01
C LEU A 260 -65.60 6.24 -22.79
N GLU A 261 -66.01 6.69 -23.97
CA GLU A 261 -65.31 7.71 -24.77
C GLU A 261 -65.46 9.11 -24.13
N THR A 262 -65.17 9.25 -22.84
CA THR A 262 -65.31 10.52 -22.11
C THR A 262 -64.22 10.73 -21.08
N GLU A 263 -63.60 11.91 -21.11
CA GLU A 263 -62.53 12.32 -20.19
C GLU A 263 -63.05 12.72 -18.80
N LYS A 264 -64.36 12.69 -18.57
CA LYS A 264 -64.97 13.18 -17.31
C LYS A 264 -65.00 12.11 -16.21
N ILE A 265 -63.92 11.38 -16.01
CA ILE A 265 -63.74 10.42 -14.91
C ILE A 265 -62.80 11.05 -13.88
N ILE A 266 -63.30 11.25 -12.67
CA ILE A 266 -62.59 11.92 -11.57
C ILE A 266 -62.41 10.91 -10.43
N ASP A 267 -61.17 10.69 -10.01
CA ASP A 267 -60.82 10.01 -8.76
C ASP A 267 -60.84 11.01 -7.59
N HIS A 268 -61.39 10.57 -6.45
CA HIS A 268 -61.44 11.37 -5.23
C HIS A 268 -60.74 10.65 -4.09
N ASP A 269 -59.89 11.37 -3.36
CA ASP A 269 -59.20 10.83 -2.18
C ASP A 269 -59.99 11.05 -0.87
N THR A 270 -61.22 11.59 -0.94
CA THR A 270 -61.92 12.17 0.22
C THR A 270 -63.36 11.65 0.44
N ARG A 271 -64.26 12.50 0.94
CA ARG A 271 -65.62 12.14 1.40
C ARG A 271 -66.55 11.68 0.28
N ASP A 272 -66.26 12.04 -0.97
CA ASP A 272 -67.04 11.59 -2.13
C ASP A 272 -66.77 10.10 -2.43
N ALA A 273 -67.39 9.55 -3.47
CA ALA A 273 -67.05 8.21 -3.94
C ALA A 273 -65.63 8.16 -4.54
N ASP A 274 -64.95 7.02 -4.42
CA ASP A 274 -63.57 6.86 -4.93
C ASP A 274 -63.45 7.23 -6.42
N ILE A 275 -64.48 6.90 -7.22
CA ILE A 275 -64.55 7.28 -8.64
C ILE A 275 -65.92 7.88 -8.96
N THR A 276 -65.92 9.01 -9.64
CA THR A 276 -67.14 9.63 -10.17
C THR A 276 -67.01 9.92 -11.65
N PHE A 277 -68.12 9.82 -12.39
CA PHE A 277 -68.13 10.09 -13.83
C PHE A 277 -69.49 10.58 -14.31
N LYS A 278 -69.57 11.07 -15.55
CA LYS A 278 -70.82 11.57 -16.14
C LYS A 278 -71.16 10.89 -17.46
N ILE A 279 -72.42 10.47 -17.61
CA ILE A 279 -72.98 9.96 -18.87
C ILE A 279 -74.29 10.71 -19.13
N ARG A 280 -74.44 11.33 -20.31
CA ARG A 280 -75.64 12.10 -20.71
C ARG A 280 -76.11 13.06 -19.61
N SER A 281 -75.17 13.86 -19.09
CA SER A 281 -75.36 14.83 -17.98
C SER A 281 -75.76 14.25 -16.62
N LYS A 282 -75.83 12.92 -16.48
CA LYS A 282 -76.11 12.25 -15.20
C LYS A 282 -74.79 11.85 -14.53
N LYS A 283 -74.66 12.15 -13.24
CA LYS A 283 -73.51 11.75 -12.41
C LYS A 283 -73.67 10.30 -11.92
N TYR A 284 -72.59 9.55 -11.99
CA TYR A 284 -72.45 8.19 -11.50
C TYR A 284 -71.27 8.10 -10.52
N ALA A 285 -71.31 7.12 -9.64
CA ALA A 285 -70.29 6.94 -8.62
C ALA A 285 -69.94 5.46 -8.41
N ILE A 286 -68.68 5.17 -8.11
CA ILE A 286 -68.21 3.84 -7.72
C ILE A 286 -67.43 3.99 -6.43
N GLU A 287 -67.82 3.24 -5.42
CA GLU A 287 -67.09 3.09 -4.16
C GLU A 287 -66.33 1.75 -4.18
N VAL A 288 -65.06 1.76 -3.82
CA VAL A 288 -64.17 0.61 -3.77
C VAL A 288 -63.90 0.22 -2.32
N GLU A 289 -64.32 -0.97 -1.94
CA GLU A 289 -64.30 -1.42 -0.55
C GLU A 289 -63.33 -2.58 -0.34
N THR A 290 -62.39 -2.38 0.58
CA THR A 290 -61.46 -3.43 1.03
C THR A 290 -61.86 -4.11 2.34
N GLY A 291 -62.99 -3.69 2.93
CA GLY A 291 -63.62 -4.35 4.09
C GLY A 291 -63.34 -3.72 5.45
N SER A 292 -62.46 -2.72 5.53
CA SER A 292 -62.21 -1.98 6.77
C SER A 292 -63.45 -1.23 7.28
N LEU A 293 -64.29 -0.74 6.37
CA LEU A 293 -65.47 0.06 6.70
C LEU A 293 -66.61 -0.76 7.35
N LEU A 294 -66.70 -2.07 7.07
CA LEU A 294 -67.69 -2.96 7.72
C LEU A 294 -67.57 -2.99 9.24
N ARG A 295 -66.35 -2.83 9.77
CA ARG A 295 -66.10 -2.77 11.21
C ARG A 295 -66.58 -1.45 11.81
N LYS A 296 -66.64 -0.38 11.01
CA LYS A 296 -67.03 0.98 11.41
C LYS A 296 -68.47 1.28 10.99
N LYS A 297 -69.43 0.55 11.58
CA LYS A 297 -70.86 0.56 11.18
C LYS A 297 -71.47 1.96 10.99
N LYS A 298 -71.15 2.92 11.88
CA LYS A 298 -71.65 4.31 11.77
C LYS A 298 -71.12 4.99 10.51
N GLN A 299 -69.81 4.95 10.28
CA GLN A 299 -69.18 5.54 9.09
C GLN A 299 -69.71 4.90 7.79
N LEU A 300 -69.89 3.58 7.79
CA LEU A 300 -70.52 2.88 6.67
C LEU A 300 -71.93 3.41 6.40
N LYS A 301 -72.77 3.50 7.45
CA LYS A 301 -74.15 4.01 7.32
C LYS A 301 -74.15 5.42 6.74
N ASP A 302 -73.33 6.31 7.29
CA ASP A 302 -73.21 7.71 6.87
C ASP A 302 -72.75 7.81 5.40
N LYS A 303 -71.76 6.99 4.99
CA LYS A 303 -71.28 6.93 3.59
C LYS A 303 -72.36 6.44 2.63
N ILE A 304 -73.09 5.38 3.00
CA ILE A 304 -74.19 4.84 2.17
C ILE A 304 -75.32 5.86 2.02
N GLU A 305 -75.68 6.56 3.10
CA GLU A 305 -76.67 7.62 3.08
C GLU A 305 -76.23 8.78 2.18
N PHE A 306 -74.98 9.21 2.30
CA PHE A 306 -74.38 10.20 1.41
C PHE A 306 -74.47 9.79 -0.08
N LEU A 307 -74.07 8.55 -0.42
CA LEU A 307 -74.11 8.06 -1.80
C LEU A 307 -75.54 8.00 -2.36
N LYS A 308 -76.51 7.56 -1.54
CA LYS A 308 -77.94 7.55 -1.90
C LYS A 308 -78.48 8.96 -2.14
N ASN A 309 -78.19 9.89 -1.25
CA ASN A 309 -78.68 11.27 -1.35
C ASN A 309 -78.07 11.99 -2.57
N ARG A 310 -76.77 11.77 -2.84
CA ARG A 310 -76.03 12.46 -3.92
C ARG A 310 -76.25 11.85 -5.30
N TYR A 311 -76.29 10.51 -5.40
CA TYR A 311 -76.30 9.79 -6.69
C TYR A 311 -77.59 9.02 -6.97
N GLY A 312 -78.46 8.84 -5.97
CA GLY A 312 -79.72 8.09 -6.09
C GLY A 312 -79.45 6.60 -6.31
N ARG A 313 -79.84 6.07 -7.47
CA ARG A 313 -79.58 4.67 -7.88
C ARG A 313 -78.35 4.52 -8.81
N ARG A 314 -77.62 5.61 -9.08
CA ARG A 314 -76.49 5.67 -10.03
C ARG A 314 -75.14 5.47 -9.36
N TRP A 315 -75.07 4.59 -8.37
CA TRP A 315 -73.83 4.26 -7.71
C TRP A 315 -73.73 2.75 -7.46
N MET A 316 -72.50 2.26 -7.32
CA MET A 316 -72.24 0.87 -7.01
C MET A 316 -71.02 0.70 -6.11
N ILE A 317 -70.97 -0.43 -5.41
CA ILE A 317 -69.83 -0.84 -4.59
C ILE A 317 -69.06 -1.93 -5.32
N VAL A 318 -67.74 -1.79 -5.40
CA VAL A 318 -66.81 -2.81 -5.87
C VAL A 318 -66.03 -3.33 -4.67
N VAL A 319 -66.16 -4.61 -4.36
CA VAL A 319 -65.41 -5.20 -3.25
C VAL A 319 -64.11 -5.87 -3.71
N SER A 320 -63.05 -5.77 -2.92
CA SER A 320 -61.77 -6.42 -3.21
C SER A 320 -61.81 -7.95 -3.05
N ASN A 321 -62.61 -8.45 -2.10
CA ASN A 321 -62.77 -9.87 -1.79
C ASN A 321 -64.23 -10.32 -1.96
N ARG A 322 -64.42 -11.54 -2.48
CA ARG A 322 -65.71 -12.24 -2.60
C ARG A 322 -66.50 -12.31 -1.30
N ASP A 323 -65.84 -12.49 -0.16
CA ASP A 323 -66.52 -12.64 1.13
C ASP A 323 -67.25 -11.37 1.57
N LEU A 324 -66.74 -10.20 1.14
CA LEU A 324 -67.34 -8.90 1.44
C LEU A 324 -68.65 -8.68 0.66
N TYR A 325 -68.82 -9.34 -0.49
CA TYR A 325 -69.97 -9.13 -1.37
C TYR A 325 -71.31 -9.36 -0.64
N LYS A 326 -71.41 -10.44 0.14
CA LYS A 326 -72.65 -10.76 0.87
C LYS A 326 -73.01 -9.70 1.90
N ALA A 327 -72.02 -9.03 2.48
CA ALA A 327 -72.23 -7.95 3.44
C ALA A 327 -72.64 -6.65 2.74
N TYR A 328 -71.90 -6.24 1.70
CA TYR A 328 -72.14 -4.96 1.02
C TYR A 328 -73.35 -4.96 0.06
N SER A 329 -73.72 -6.11 -0.52
CA SER A 329 -74.89 -6.22 -1.41
C SER A 329 -76.23 -5.88 -0.77
N LYS A 330 -76.30 -5.85 0.57
CA LYS A 330 -77.49 -5.42 1.32
C LYS A 330 -77.77 -3.92 1.21
N PHE A 331 -76.77 -3.11 0.84
CA PHE A 331 -76.89 -1.64 0.84
C PHE A 331 -77.22 -1.04 -0.53
N GLY A 332 -76.99 -1.78 -1.62
CA GLY A 332 -77.17 -1.28 -2.98
C GLY A 332 -76.58 -2.22 -4.04
N LEU A 333 -76.34 -1.68 -5.25
CA LEU A 333 -75.68 -2.43 -6.31
C LEU A 333 -74.24 -2.73 -5.91
N CYS A 334 -73.88 -4.01 -5.85
CA CYS A 334 -72.54 -4.45 -5.48
C CYS A 334 -72.00 -5.39 -6.56
N THR A 335 -70.68 -5.43 -6.72
CA THR A 335 -69.99 -6.41 -7.57
C THR A 335 -68.64 -6.82 -7.00
N GLN A 336 -68.16 -7.96 -7.47
CA GLN A 336 -66.76 -8.38 -7.34
C GLN A 336 -65.98 -7.94 -8.58
N ARG A 337 -64.65 -8.03 -8.50
CA ARG A 337 -63.72 -7.69 -9.60
C ARG A 337 -64.06 -8.43 -10.90
N ARG A 338 -64.31 -9.74 -10.84
CA ARG A 338 -64.59 -10.60 -12.00
C ARG A 338 -65.85 -10.22 -12.78
N ASP A 339 -66.90 -9.79 -12.07
CA ASP A 339 -68.19 -9.47 -12.67
C ASP A 339 -68.36 -7.98 -13.02
N MET A 340 -67.34 -7.16 -12.72
CA MET A 340 -67.43 -5.70 -12.79
C MET A 340 -67.87 -5.21 -14.17
N ARG A 341 -67.25 -5.69 -15.25
CA ARG A 341 -67.59 -5.28 -16.63
C ARG A 341 -69.08 -5.50 -16.95
N LYS A 342 -69.64 -6.65 -16.57
CA LYS A 342 -71.07 -6.98 -16.78
C LYS A 342 -71.98 -6.09 -15.94
N LYS A 343 -71.63 -5.85 -14.68
CA LYS A 343 -72.43 -5.01 -13.76
C LYS A 343 -72.36 -3.53 -14.13
N LEU A 344 -71.21 -3.07 -14.62
CA LEU A 344 -71.00 -1.70 -15.07
C LEU A 344 -71.90 -1.36 -16.27
N LYS A 345 -71.97 -2.24 -17.29
CA LYS A 345 -72.93 -2.11 -18.41
C LYS A 345 -74.37 -1.95 -17.91
N LYS A 346 -74.80 -2.84 -16.99
CA LYS A 346 -76.12 -2.76 -16.36
C LYS A 346 -76.36 -1.43 -15.61
N LEU A 347 -75.37 -0.91 -14.89
CA LEU A 347 -75.46 0.38 -14.19
C LEU A 347 -75.65 1.53 -15.17
N MET A 348 -74.92 1.51 -16.28
CA MET A 348 -74.95 2.56 -17.31
C MET A 348 -76.18 2.46 -18.22
N LYS A 349 -76.87 1.30 -18.23
CA LYS A 349 -77.94 0.96 -19.17
C LYS A 349 -77.48 1.04 -20.64
N ILE A 350 -76.24 0.62 -20.85
CA ILE A 350 -75.60 0.34 -22.15
C ILE A 350 -75.49 -1.18 -22.21
#